data_AF-A0A1C5FHY4-F1
#
_entry.id   AF-A0A1C5FHY4-F1
#
_cell.length_a   1.000
_cell.length_b   1.000
_cell.length_c   1.000
_cell.angle_alpha   90.00
_cell.angle_beta   90.00
_cell.angle_gamma   90.00
#
_symmetry.space_group_name_H-M   'P 1'
#
loop_
_entity.id
_entity.type
_entity.pdbx_description
1 polymer ?
#
loop_
_entity_poly.entity_id
_entity_poly.type
_entity_poly.pdbx_seq_one_letter_code
_entity_poly.pdbx_strand_id
1 'polypeptide(L)'
;MSERELNQLGSNGEITVRGTENFVTQSREYLEGLRHQTHRRGGRNAEKYTVLVRYEASPGTRDALTSIGKTAGDIGQDINAVHLKSERGYDTYGLRPGSVGVFNSRIVGFGRAENW
;
A
#
# COMPACT_ATOMS: atom_id res chain seq x y z
N MET A 1 3.22 -2.88 -7.28
CA MET A 1 3.43 -1.71 -8.16
C MET A 1 4.17 -2.15 -9.43
N SER A 2 4.27 -1.29 -10.44
CA SER A 2 5.08 -1.46 -11.64
C SER A 2 6.54 -1.03 -11.41
N GLU A 3 7.47 -1.40 -12.28
CA GLU A 3 8.86 -0.92 -12.24
C GLU A 3 8.96 0.61 -12.33
N ARG A 4 8.08 1.25 -13.11
CA ARG A 4 8.02 2.71 -13.20
C ARG A 4 7.64 3.35 -11.87
N GLU A 5 6.69 2.76 -11.15
CA GLU A 5 6.27 3.23 -9.82
C GLU A 5 7.36 3.00 -8.78
N LEU A 6 8.08 1.88 -8.84
CA LEU A 6 9.24 1.61 -7.98
C LEU A 6 10.30 2.70 -8.13
N ASN A 7 10.65 3.06 -9.37
CA ASN A 7 11.64 4.10 -9.67
C ASN A 7 11.19 5.53 -9.31
N GLN A 8 9.96 5.70 -8.83
CA GLN A 8 9.40 6.99 -8.39
C GLN A 8 9.22 7.08 -6.88
N LEU A 9 9.58 6.04 -6.13
CA LEU A 9 9.60 6.12 -4.67
C LEU A 9 10.64 7.15 -4.23
N GLY A 10 10.40 7.76 -3.07
CA GLY A 10 11.38 8.63 -2.43
C GLY A 10 12.63 7.86 -1.99
N SER A 11 13.64 8.57 -1.48
CA SER A 11 14.92 8.00 -1.08
C SER A 11 14.82 6.88 -0.04
N ASN A 12 13.81 6.94 0.82
CA ASN A 12 13.55 5.90 1.83
C ASN A 12 12.39 4.98 1.44
N GLY A 13 11.84 5.11 0.23
CA GLY A 13 10.68 4.35 -0.23
C GLY A 13 9.37 5.12 -0.13
N GLU A 14 9.40 6.43 0.11
CA GLU A 14 8.21 7.24 0.28
C GLU A 14 7.27 7.13 -0.93
N ILE A 15 5.99 6.90 -0.64
CA ILE A 15 4.97 6.70 -1.66
C ILE A 15 4.35 8.06 -2.00
N THR A 16 4.17 8.34 -3.28
CA THR A 16 3.27 9.40 -3.73
C THR A 16 1.96 8.77 -4.20
N VAL A 17 0.83 9.16 -3.60
CA VAL A 17 -0.48 8.69 -4.06
C VAL A 17 -0.80 9.33 -5.40
N ARG A 18 -1.01 8.50 -6.43
CA ARG A 18 -1.41 8.95 -7.78
C ARG A 18 -2.82 8.46 -8.05
N GLY A 19 -3.76 9.38 -8.20
CA GLY A 19 -5.19 9.05 -8.26
C GLY A 19 -5.84 9.14 -6.89
N THR A 20 -6.63 8.13 -6.51
CA THR A 20 -7.47 8.17 -5.30
C THR A 20 -6.81 7.56 -4.06
N GLU A 21 -6.19 6.38 -4.18
CA GLU A 21 -5.59 5.67 -3.05
C GLU A 21 -4.48 4.70 -3.48
N ASN A 22 -3.44 4.55 -2.65
CA ASN A 22 -2.46 3.46 -2.74
C ASN A 22 -2.64 2.53 -1.55
N PHE A 23 -2.50 1.22 -1.74
CA PHE A 23 -2.70 0.25 -0.65
C PHE A 23 -1.38 -0.29 -0.10
N VAL A 24 -1.32 -0.40 1.22
CA VAL A 24 -0.29 -1.17 1.93
C VAL A 24 -0.96 -2.19 2.84
N THR A 25 -0.29 -3.30 3.09
CA THR A 25 -0.79 -4.38 3.96
C THR A 25 0.37 -5.05 4.68
N GLN A 26 0.05 -5.74 5.77
CA GLN A 26 0.98 -6.59 6.51
C GLN A 26 0.98 -8.04 6.01
N SER A 27 0.02 -8.45 5.17
CA SER A 27 -0.04 -9.83 4.66
C SER A 27 0.70 -9.97 3.34
N ARG A 28 1.75 -10.80 3.38
CA ARG A 28 2.44 -11.25 2.17
C ARG A 28 1.55 -12.16 1.32
N GLU A 29 0.78 -13.07 1.94
CA GLU A 29 -0.07 -14.01 1.20
C GLU A 29 -1.13 -13.29 0.37
N TYR A 30 -1.72 -12.22 0.91
CA TYR A 30 -2.68 -11.40 0.19
C TYR A 30 -2.05 -10.76 -1.06
N LEU A 31 -0.85 -10.19 -0.93
CA LEU A 31 -0.12 -9.56 -2.05
C LEU A 31 0.27 -10.57 -3.12
N GLU A 32 0.77 -11.75 -2.72
CA GLU A 32 1.10 -12.82 -3.65
C GLU A 32 -0.14 -13.35 -4.37
N GLY A 33 -1.26 -13.51 -3.65
CA GLY A 33 -2.55 -13.87 -4.23
C GLY A 33 -3.05 -12.85 -5.25
N LEU A 34 -2.93 -11.55 -4.94
CA LEU A 34 -3.28 -10.46 -5.88
C LEU A 34 -2.39 -10.48 -7.13
N ARG A 35 -1.07 -10.61 -6.96
CA ARG A 35 -0.11 -10.72 -8.07
C ARG A 35 -0.48 -11.88 -8.99
N HIS A 36 -0.71 -13.08 -8.43
CA HIS A 36 -1.05 -14.27 -9.21
C HIS A 36 -2.37 -14.14 -9.97
N GLN A 37 -3.41 -13.61 -9.32
CA GLN A 37 -4.71 -13.35 -9.95
C GLN A 37 -4.60 -12.35 -11.11
N THR A 38 -3.76 -11.33 -10.93
CA THR A 38 -3.58 -10.26 -11.91
C THR A 38 -2.80 -10.75 -13.13
N HIS A 39 -1.73 -11.53 -12.94
CA HIS A 39 -0.98 -12.14 -14.05
C HIS A 39 -1.84 -13.10 -14.88
N ARG A 40 -2.70 -13.90 -14.24
CA ARG A 40 -3.61 -14.83 -14.96
C ARG A 40 -4.59 -14.12 -15.90
N ARG A 41 -4.96 -12.87 -15.62
CA ARG A 41 -5.93 -12.11 -16.44
C ARG A 41 -5.34 -11.56 -17.75
N GLY A 42 -4.00 -11.51 -17.89
CA GLY A 42 -3.33 -11.05 -19.10
C GLY A 42 -3.53 -9.55 -19.43
N GLY A 43 -2.99 -9.13 -20.57
CA GLY A 43 -3.13 -7.76 -21.11
C GLY A 43 -2.50 -6.67 -20.21
N ARG A 44 -2.95 -5.42 -20.35
CA ARG A 44 -2.45 -4.27 -19.55
C ARG A 44 -2.58 -4.45 -18.04
N ASN A 45 -3.46 -5.34 -17.58
CA ASN A 45 -3.57 -5.63 -16.16
C ASN A 45 -2.45 -6.55 -15.66
N ALA A 46 -1.86 -7.40 -16.50
CA ALA A 46 -0.75 -8.27 -16.11
C ALA A 46 0.55 -7.51 -15.74
N GLU A 47 0.63 -6.22 -16.12
CA GLU A 47 1.72 -5.32 -15.72
C GLU A 47 1.50 -4.68 -14.33
N LYS A 48 0.31 -4.85 -13.73
CA LYS A 48 0.05 -4.42 -12.36
C LYS A 48 0.61 -5.43 -11.38
N TYR A 49 1.23 -4.93 -10.31
CA TYR A 49 1.87 -5.75 -9.26
C TYR A 49 3.03 -6.62 -9.74
N THR A 50 3.73 -6.20 -10.79
CA THR A 50 4.98 -6.87 -11.24
C THR A 50 6.07 -6.81 -10.17
N VAL A 51 6.10 -5.72 -9.39
CA VAL A 51 6.98 -5.53 -8.25
C VAL A 51 6.18 -5.58 -6.95
N LEU A 52 6.58 -6.49 -6.05
CA LEU A 52 6.19 -6.47 -4.65
C LEU A 52 7.27 -5.74 -3.85
N VAL A 53 6.88 -4.70 -3.13
CA VAL A 53 7.79 -3.92 -2.28
C VAL A 53 7.46 -4.21 -0.83
N ARG A 54 8.49 -4.57 -0.06
CA ARG A 54 8.44 -4.68 1.39
C ARG A 54 8.94 -3.37 1.98
N TYR A 55 8.20 -2.85 2.94
CA TYR A 55 8.61 -1.69 3.74
C TYR A 55 9.03 -2.15 5.13
N GLU A 56 10.13 -1.59 5.61
CA GLU A 56 10.47 -1.58 7.01
C GLU A 56 9.95 -0.27 7.58
N ALA A 57 9.12 -0.37 8.62
CA ALA A 57 8.49 0.78 9.23
C ALA A 57 8.75 0.79 10.74
N SER A 58 8.83 1.98 11.30
CA SER A 58 9.00 2.19 12.74
C SER A 58 7.89 1.49 13.54
N PRO A 59 8.18 1.02 14.77
CA PRO A 59 7.16 0.53 15.68
C PRO A 59 6.00 1.53 15.84
N GLY A 60 4.77 1.02 15.99
CA GLY A 60 3.56 1.85 16.10
C GLY A 60 3.01 2.39 14.77
N THR A 61 3.60 2.05 13.62
CA THR A 61 3.06 2.45 12.30
C THR A 61 1.65 1.96 12.07
N ARG A 62 1.36 0.70 12.44
CA ARG A 62 0.02 0.12 12.34
C ARG A 62 -1.00 0.94 13.15
N ASP A 63 -0.67 1.22 14.40
CA ASP A 63 -1.56 1.96 15.30
C ASP A 63 -1.78 3.38 14.81
N ALA A 64 -0.75 4.04 14.29
CA ALA A 64 -0.87 5.36 13.68
C ALA A 64 -1.82 5.36 12.48
N LEU A 65 -1.72 4.37 11.58
CA LEU A 65 -2.64 4.23 10.44
C LEU A 65 -4.07 3.94 10.90
N THR A 66 -4.24 3.06 11.89
CA THR A 66 -5.56 2.74 12.46
C THR A 66 -6.19 3.93 13.17
N SER A 67 -5.39 4.77 13.86
CA SER A 67 -5.89 5.93 14.63
C SER A 67 -6.58 7.00 13.78
N ILE A 68 -6.18 7.13 12.51
CA ILE A 68 -6.80 8.01 11.52
C ILE A 68 -7.61 7.23 10.48
N GLY A 69 -7.84 5.95 10.76
CA GLY A 69 -8.49 5.01 9.88
C GLY A 69 -10.01 5.16 9.91
N LYS A 70 -10.63 5.07 8.72
CA LYS A 70 -12.08 5.05 8.55
C LYS A 70 -12.49 3.87 7.69
N THR A 71 -13.64 3.28 8.01
CA THR A 71 -14.24 2.23 7.18
C THR A 71 -14.88 2.82 5.93
N ALA A 72 -15.25 1.97 4.97
CA ALA A 72 -15.90 2.40 3.72
C ALA A 72 -17.19 3.23 3.94
N GLY A 73 -17.94 2.96 5.02
CA GLY A 73 -19.15 3.70 5.36
C GLY A 73 -18.89 5.12 5.87
N ASP A 74 -17.75 5.33 6.53
CA ASP A 74 -17.44 6.58 7.23
C ASP A 74 -16.46 7.48 6.47
N ILE A 75 -15.66 6.89 5.59
CA ILE A 75 -14.54 7.61 4.96
C ILE A 75 -15.00 8.71 4.00
N GLY A 76 -16.10 8.48 3.26
CA GLY A 76 -16.63 9.42 2.27
C GLY A 76 -15.52 10.05 1.41
N GLN A 77 -15.54 11.39 1.35
CA GLN A 77 -14.56 12.23 0.63
C GLN A 77 -13.38 12.69 1.50
N ASP A 78 -13.20 12.14 2.70
CA ASP A 78 -12.11 12.53 3.58
C ASP A 78 -10.77 12.04 3.03
N ILE A 79 -9.99 12.96 2.46
CA ILE A 79 -8.66 12.66 1.91
C ILE A 79 -7.58 12.53 2.99
N ASN A 80 -7.86 12.95 4.22
CA ASN A 80 -6.92 12.93 5.35
C ASN A 80 -7.03 11.66 6.19
N ALA A 81 -8.05 10.83 5.93
CA ALA A 81 -8.22 9.53 6.57
C ALA A 81 -7.46 8.43 5.82
N VAL A 82 -7.11 7.36 6.55
CA VAL A 82 -6.69 6.08 5.96
C VAL A 82 -7.92 5.22 5.74
N HIS A 83 -8.05 4.60 4.58
CA HIS A 83 -9.11 3.64 4.31
C HIS A 83 -8.79 2.29 4.94
N LEU A 84 -9.50 1.93 6.00
CA LEU A 84 -9.43 0.60 6.60
C LEU A 84 -10.30 -0.35 5.78
N LYS A 85 -9.66 -1.28 5.07
CA LYS A 85 -10.33 -2.34 4.33
C LYS A 85 -9.89 -3.70 4.84
N SER A 86 -10.85 -4.53 5.21
CA SER A 86 -10.63 -5.96 5.39
C SER A 86 -11.07 -6.68 4.12
N GLU A 87 -10.11 -7.23 3.39
CA GLU A 87 -10.37 -7.99 2.17
C GLU A 87 -9.90 -9.44 2.34
N ARG A 88 -10.83 -10.39 2.17
CA ARG A 88 -10.55 -11.83 2.26
C ARG A 88 -9.84 -12.26 3.56
N GLY A 89 -10.17 -11.60 4.67
CA GLY A 89 -9.58 -11.86 5.98
C GLY A 89 -8.26 -11.13 6.26
N TYR A 90 -7.82 -10.25 5.35
CA TYR A 90 -6.59 -9.48 5.50
C TYR A 90 -6.88 -7.99 5.64
N ASP A 91 -6.22 -7.34 6.59
CA ASP A 91 -6.30 -5.90 6.77
C ASP A 91 -5.38 -5.18 5.79
N THR A 92 -5.94 -4.16 5.15
CA THR A 92 -5.27 -3.32 4.16
C THR A 92 -5.57 -1.87 4.47
N TYR A 93 -4.59 -1.01 4.20
CA TYR A 93 -4.62 0.41 4.48
C TYR A 93 -4.55 1.16 3.17
N GLY A 94 -5.67 1.76 2.74
CA GLY A 94 -5.72 2.67 1.59
C GLY A 94 -5.23 4.06 2.00
N LEU A 95 -4.01 4.39 1.60
CA LEU A 95 -3.37 5.67 1.78
C LEU A 95 -3.91 6.66 0.74
N ARG A 96 -4.46 7.78 1.21
CA ARG A 96 -4.97 8.88 0.40
C ARG A 96 -3.97 10.04 0.36
N PRO A 97 -4.10 11.01 -0.56
CA PRO A 97 -3.14 12.11 -0.67
C PRO A 97 -2.91 12.87 0.65
N GLY A 98 -3.95 13.06 1.47
CA GLY A 98 -3.84 13.74 2.76
C GLY A 98 -3.34 12.85 3.91
N SER A 99 -3.41 11.52 3.79
CA SER A 99 -3.01 10.58 4.85
C SER A 99 -1.69 9.85 4.60
N VAL A 100 -1.17 9.87 3.36
CA VAL A 100 0.06 9.14 2.98
C VAL A 100 1.28 9.57 3.82
N GLY A 101 1.33 10.82 4.28
CA GLY A 101 2.38 11.33 5.16
C GLY A 101 2.51 10.57 6.47
N VAL A 102 1.41 9.99 6.98
CA VAL A 102 1.44 9.17 8.22
C VAL A 102 2.23 7.89 8.01
N PHE A 103 2.10 7.26 6.84
CA PHE A 103 2.91 6.10 6.47
C PHE A 103 4.36 6.52 6.16
N ASN A 104 4.54 7.49 5.25
CA ASN A 104 5.87 7.88 4.76
C ASN A 104 6.80 8.35 5.88
N SER A 105 6.31 9.11 6.85
CA SER A 105 7.11 9.58 8.01
C SER A 105 7.64 8.48 8.93
N ARG A 106 7.20 7.23 8.72
CA ARG A 106 7.58 6.07 9.54
C ARG A 106 8.33 5.01 8.77
N ILE A 107 8.58 5.21 7.47
CA ILE A 107 9.40 4.28 6.70
C ILE A 107 10.85 4.43 7.16
N VAL A 108 11.48 3.31 7.53
CA VAL A 108 12.91 3.24 7.87
C VAL A 108 13.74 2.57 6.78
N GLY A 109 13.08 1.85 5.86
CA GLY A 109 13.70 1.24 4.71
C GLY A 109 12.67 0.57 3.79
N PHE A 110 13.12 0.19 2.59
CA PHE A 110 12.29 -0.56 1.64
C PHE A 110 13.16 -1.44 0.75
N GLY A 111 12.55 -2.45 0.15
CA GLY A 111 13.20 -3.30 -0.82
C GLY A 111 12.21 -4.13 -1.63
N ARG A 112 12.70 -4.73 -2.72
CA ARG A 112 11.91 -5.76 -3.42
C ARG A 112 11.71 -6.93 -2.46
N ALA A 113 10.47 -7.40 -2.36
CA ALA A 113 10.10 -8.51 -1.49
C ALA A 113 10.76 -9.85 -1.90
N GLU A 114 11.24 -9.96 -3.14
CA GLU A 114 11.95 -11.14 -3.66
C GLU A 114 13.40 -11.25 -3.15
N ASN A 115 13.99 -10.15 -2.66
CA ASN A 115 15.39 -10.10 -2.22
C ASN A 115 15.58 -10.40 -0.72
N TRP A 116 14.57 -11.01 -0.09
CA TRP A 116 14.47 -11.29 1.33
C TRP A 116 13.98 -12.72 1.53
#